data_AF-A0A9Q3P3U4-F1
#
_entry.id   AF-A0A9Q3P3U4-F1
#
_cell.length_a   1.000
_cell.length_b   1.000
_cell.length_c   1.000
_cell.angle_alpha   90.00
_cell.angle_beta   90.00
_cell.angle_gamma   90.00
#
_symmetry.space_group_name_H-M   'P 1'
#
loop_
_entity.id
_entity.type
_entity.pdbx_description
1 polymer ?
#
loop_
_entity_poly.entity_id
_entity_poly.type
_entity_poly.pdbx_seq_one_letter_code
_entity_poly.pdbx_strand_id
1 'polypeptide(L)'
;MQKMTQIMANLKAASSSEASRPPAFKTPSMKAPEFFDGTQTFKARSFIQSCQLIFHNDPANFFQDRKKVFYAASFHIGRAAKWIEPYLSNLPNQDPNYLLNSWKLFESQLFTLFGDPKEVRKAEAEFLFLKNERRWTCIMIHF
;
A
#
# COMPACT_ATOMS: atom_id res chain seq x y z
N MET A 1 -0.75 -40.48 -46.78
CA MET A 1 0.20 -39.59 -46.06
C MET A 1 -0.11 -38.08 -46.18
N GLN A 2 -1.23 -37.65 -46.81
CA GLN A 2 -1.57 -36.22 -46.94
C GLN A 2 -2.29 -35.58 -45.73
N LYS A 3 -2.95 -36.38 -44.87
CA LYS A 3 -3.73 -35.83 -43.73
C LYS A 3 -2.87 -35.32 -42.56
N MET A 4 -1.68 -35.88 -42.34
CA MET A 4 -0.76 -35.46 -41.27
C MET A 4 -0.14 -34.08 -41.54
N THR A 5 0.18 -33.78 -42.79
CA THR A 5 0.80 -32.51 -43.19
C THR A 5 -0.16 -31.33 -43.02
N GLN A 6 -1.46 -31.54 -43.20
CA GLN A 6 -2.48 -30.50 -43.04
C GLN A 6 -2.68 -30.09 -41.57
N ILE A 7 -2.51 -31.03 -40.63
CA ILE A 7 -2.64 -30.75 -39.19
C ILE A 7 -1.49 -29.84 -38.72
N MET A 8 -0.26 -30.07 -39.21
CA MET A 8 0.88 -29.20 -38.89
C MET A 8 0.79 -27.80 -39.52
N ALA A 9 0.19 -27.70 -40.71
CA ALA A 9 -0.04 -26.40 -41.37
C ALA A 9 -1.04 -25.53 -40.59
N ASN A 10 -2.08 -26.14 -40.02
CA ASN A 10 -3.12 -25.42 -39.27
C ASN A 10 -2.66 -24.99 -37.86
N LEU A 11 -1.76 -25.75 -37.21
CA LEU A 11 -1.15 -25.33 -35.94
C LEU A 11 -0.21 -24.12 -36.10
N LYS A 12 0.44 -23.98 -37.26
CA LYS A 12 1.32 -22.84 -37.56
C LYS A 12 0.53 -21.56 -37.89
N ALA A 13 -0.69 -21.69 -38.42
CA ALA A 13 -1.56 -20.57 -38.76
C ALA A 13 -2.31 -19.98 -37.55
N ALA A 14 -2.45 -20.71 -36.44
CA ALA A 14 -3.10 -20.24 -35.21
C ALA A 14 -2.20 -19.35 -34.32
N SER A 15 -0.94 -19.11 -34.70
CA SER A 15 0.05 -18.38 -33.89
C SER A 15 0.28 -16.92 -34.32
N SER A 16 -0.39 -16.44 -35.36
CA SER A 16 -0.15 -15.09 -35.89
C SER A 16 -1.46 -14.33 -36.09
N SER A 17 -2.17 -14.09 -34.98
CA SER A 17 -2.96 -12.87 -34.86
C SER A 17 -2.25 -11.95 -33.87
N GLU A 18 -1.20 -11.30 -34.35
CA GLU A 18 -0.69 -10.05 -33.76
C GLU A 18 -1.75 -8.97 -34.01
N ALA A 19 -2.95 -9.17 -33.45
CA ALA A 19 -3.94 -8.12 -33.35
C ALA A 19 -3.32 -7.08 -32.42
N SER A 20 -3.06 -5.91 -32.97
CA SER A 20 -2.41 -4.78 -32.31
C SER A 20 -2.96 -4.61 -30.89
N ARG A 21 -2.22 -5.12 -29.90
CA ARG A 21 -2.55 -4.87 -28.50
C ARG A 21 -2.53 -3.36 -28.36
N PRO A 22 -3.63 -2.70 -27.92
CA PRO A 22 -3.58 -1.27 -27.65
C PRO A 22 -2.34 -1.04 -26.77
N PRO A 23 -1.52 -0.01 -27.05
CA PRO A 23 -0.28 0.21 -26.31
C PRO A 23 -0.62 0.08 -24.84
N ALA A 24 -0.01 -0.91 -24.19
CA ALA A 24 -0.28 -1.17 -22.78
C ALA A 24 -0.16 0.18 -22.08
N PHE A 25 -1.19 0.57 -21.33
CA PHE A 25 -1.15 1.81 -20.58
C PHE A 25 0.09 1.76 -19.72
N LYS A 26 1.12 2.51 -20.13
CA LYS A 26 2.35 2.65 -19.36
C LYS A 26 1.98 3.67 -18.31
N THR A 27 1.75 3.20 -17.09
CA THR A 27 1.64 4.11 -15.96
C THR A 27 2.87 5.03 -16.01
N PRO A 28 2.66 6.37 -16.02
CA PRO A 28 3.77 7.30 -15.89
C PRO A 28 4.60 6.92 -14.66
N SER A 29 5.91 7.15 -14.70
CA SER A 29 6.74 6.97 -13.51
C SER A 29 6.11 7.74 -12.35
N MET A 30 5.73 7.00 -11.31
CA MET A 30 5.02 7.59 -10.17
C MET A 30 5.95 8.58 -9.47
N LYS A 31 5.44 9.78 -9.17
CA LYS A 31 6.20 10.78 -8.41
C LYS A 31 6.56 10.21 -7.04
N ALA A 32 7.83 10.35 -6.66
CA ALA A 32 8.29 9.95 -5.33
C ALA A 32 7.57 10.74 -4.22
N PRO A 33 7.43 10.16 -3.02
CA PRO A 33 6.95 10.88 -1.83
C PRO A 33 7.76 12.15 -1.55
N GLU A 34 7.11 13.14 -0.95
CA GLU A 34 7.81 14.26 -0.32
C GLU A 34 8.52 13.77 0.95
N PHE A 35 9.66 14.38 1.30
CA PHE A 35 10.30 14.12 2.57
C PHE A 35 9.37 14.46 3.74
N PHE A 36 9.30 13.55 4.72
CA PHE A 36 8.44 13.67 5.87
C PHE A 36 9.27 13.91 7.13
N ASP A 37 9.09 15.06 7.76
CA ASP A 37 9.84 15.46 8.95
C ASP A 37 9.17 15.10 10.28
N GLY A 38 7.87 14.76 10.25
CA GLY A 38 7.06 14.49 11.43
C GLY A 38 6.62 15.73 12.23
N THR A 39 6.72 16.95 11.68
CA THR A 39 6.28 18.18 12.36
C THR A 39 4.84 18.56 12.05
N GLN A 40 4.45 18.40 10.78
CA GLN A 40 3.12 18.76 10.27
C GLN A 40 2.20 17.53 10.29
N THR A 41 1.33 17.45 11.29
CA THR A 41 0.52 16.24 11.53
C THR A 41 -0.43 15.88 10.38
N PHE A 42 -0.94 16.89 9.67
CA PHE A 42 -1.80 16.70 8.50
C PHE A 42 -1.06 16.09 7.30
N LYS A 43 0.28 16.14 7.24
CA LYS A 43 1.08 15.56 6.15
C LYS A 43 1.24 14.04 6.26
N ALA A 44 1.04 13.45 7.44
CA ALA A 44 1.24 12.00 7.65
C ALA A 44 0.35 11.16 6.71
N ARG A 45 -0.91 11.57 6.51
CA ARG A 45 -1.83 10.87 5.60
C ARG A 45 -1.37 10.98 4.15
N SER A 46 -1.04 12.17 3.68
CA SER A 46 -0.59 12.40 2.30
C SER A 46 0.71 11.64 2.00
N PHE A 47 1.62 11.58 2.97
CA PHE A 47 2.85 10.78 2.87
C PHE A 47 2.54 9.28 2.69
N ILE A 48 1.75 8.69 3.59
CA ILE A 48 1.35 7.28 3.49
C ILE A 48 0.63 6.97 2.16
N GLN A 49 -0.29 7.84 1.72
CA GLN A 49 -1.00 7.67 0.46
C GLN A 49 -0.04 7.67 -0.74
N SER A 50 0.97 8.55 -0.74
CA SER A 50 1.97 8.58 -1.80
C SER A 50 2.81 7.29 -1.85
N CYS A 51 3.20 6.75 -0.69
CA CYS A 51 3.88 5.46 -0.61
C CYS A 51 3.01 4.31 -1.12
N GLN A 52 1.74 4.26 -0.69
CA GLN A 52 0.80 3.23 -1.13
C GLN A 52 0.62 3.24 -2.64
N LEU A 53 0.55 4.41 -3.27
CA LEU A 53 0.41 4.52 -4.72
C LEU A 53 1.63 3.93 -5.46
N ILE A 54 2.83 4.15 -4.94
CA ILE A 54 4.07 3.52 -5.46
C ILE A 54 3.98 1.99 -5.33
N PHE A 55 3.58 1.48 -4.17
CA PHE A 55 3.53 0.04 -3.91
C PHE A 55 2.49 -0.68 -4.78
N HIS A 56 1.34 -0.05 -5.03
CA HIS A 56 0.32 -0.60 -5.92
C HIS A 56 0.74 -0.56 -7.39
N ASN A 57 1.53 0.44 -7.80
CA ASN A 57 2.04 0.53 -9.16
C ASN A 57 3.16 -0.48 -9.44
N ASP A 58 3.92 -0.88 -8.43
CA ASP A 58 5.03 -1.83 -8.57
C ASP A 58 4.98 -2.98 -7.54
N PRO A 59 3.98 -3.87 -7.64
CA PRO A 59 3.81 -4.96 -6.69
C PRO A 59 4.97 -5.96 -6.72
N ALA A 60 5.68 -6.08 -7.86
CA ALA A 60 6.82 -6.98 -8.01
C ALA A 60 8.01 -6.55 -7.13
N ASN A 61 8.26 -5.24 -7.00
CA ASN A 61 9.29 -4.75 -6.10
C ASN A 61 8.82 -4.64 -4.65
N PHE A 62 7.53 -4.36 -4.42
CA PHE A 62 6.96 -4.12 -3.09
C PHE A 62 6.14 -5.27 -2.51
N PHE A 63 6.43 -6.51 -2.90
CA PHE A 63 5.73 -7.71 -2.40
C PHE A 63 5.94 -7.98 -0.90
N GLN A 64 7.09 -7.58 -0.34
CA GLN A 64 7.39 -7.73 1.08
C GLN A 64 7.13 -6.42 1.81
N ASP A 65 6.47 -6.51 2.96
CA ASP A 65 6.22 -5.36 3.85
C ASP A 65 7.52 -4.69 4.27
N ARG A 66 8.59 -5.46 4.50
CA ARG A 66 9.91 -4.91 4.82
C ARG A 66 10.44 -3.94 3.77
N LYS A 67 10.22 -4.22 2.49
CA LYS A 67 10.62 -3.32 1.40
C LYS A 67 9.79 -2.04 1.38
N LYS A 68 8.50 -2.14 1.71
CA LYS A 68 7.60 -0.97 1.84
C LYS A 68 8.06 -0.06 2.97
N VAL A 69 8.35 -0.63 4.14
CA VAL A 69 8.80 0.14 5.30
C VAL A 69 10.16 0.79 5.05
N PHE A 70 11.12 0.08 4.45
CA PHE A 70 12.40 0.68 4.08
C PHE A 70 12.28 1.82 3.08
N TYR A 71 11.43 1.66 2.07
CA TYR A 71 11.17 2.74 1.12
C TYR A 71 10.56 3.95 1.80
N ALA A 72 9.55 3.79 2.65
CA ALA A 72 8.99 4.91 3.41
C ALA A 72 10.04 5.56 4.33
N ALA A 73 10.81 4.76 5.06
CA ALA A 73 11.84 5.24 5.97
C ALA A 73 12.93 6.07 5.26
N SER A 74 13.24 5.82 3.98
CA SER A 74 14.23 6.63 3.24
C SER A 74 13.77 8.06 2.97
N PHE A 75 12.48 8.35 3.12
CA PHE A 75 11.93 9.70 3.01
C PHE A 75 11.73 10.38 4.37
N HIS A 76 12.10 9.72 5.48
CA HIS A 76 12.05 10.36 6.79
C HIS A 76 13.24 11.31 6.98
N ILE A 77 12.93 12.52 7.43
CA ILE A 77 13.92 13.51 7.85
C ILE A 77 13.59 14.01 9.26
N GLY A 78 14.45 14.83 9.85
CA GLY A 78 14.16 15.53 11.10
C GLY A 78 13.69 14.61 12.23
N ARG A 79 12.50 14.86 12.77
CA ARG A 79 11.94 14.11 13.91
C ARG A 79 11.54 12.69 13.52
N ALA A 80 11.00 12.50 12.31
CA ALA A 80 10.64 11.18 11.81
C ALA A 80 11.88 10.28 11.63
N ALA A 81 13.00 10.85 11.19
CA ALA A 81 14.27 10.12 11.06
C ALA A 81 14.79 9.64 12.42
N LYS A 82 14.80 10.52 13.43
CA LYS A 82 15.19 10.18 14.81
C LYS A 82 14.32 9.08 15.42
N TRP A 83 13.03 9.05 15.07
CA TRP A 83 12.12 8.01 15.53
C TRP A 83 12.43 6.64 14.93
N ILE A 84 12.76 6.58 13.63
CA ILE A 84 12.99 5.30 12.94
C ILE A 84 14.41 4.74 13.15
N GLU A 85 15.38 5.60 13.46
CA GLU A 85 16.79 5.28 13.69
C GLU A 85 17.04 4.03 14.57
N PRO A 86 16.48 3.90 15.79
CA PRO A 86 16.77 2.73 16.64
C PRO A 86 16.32 1.41 16.02
N TYR A 87 15.31 1.43 15.15
CA TYR A 87 14.88 0.24 14.43
C TYR A 87 15.85 -0.11 13.30
N LEU A 88 16.38 0.92 12.61
CA LEU A 88 17.39 0.73 11.57
C LEU A 88 18.73 0.26 12.14
N SER A 89 19.03 0.50 13.41
CA SER A 89 20.24 -0.04 14.06
C SER A 89 20.20 -1.56 14.25
N ASN A 90 19.03 -2.20 14.16
CA ASN A 90 18.85 -3.65 14.34
C ASN A 90 18.19 -4.30 13.11
N LEU A 91 18.78 -4.09 11.93
CA LEU A 91 18.32 -4.69 10.67
C LEU A 91 18.26 -6.23 10.66
N PRO A 92 19.11 -6.99 11.38
CA PRO A 92 19.02 -8.45 11.37
C PRO A 92 17.75 -9.03 12.01
N ASN A 93 16.90 -8.20 12.65
CA ASN A 93 15.70 -8.65 13.33
C ASN A 93 14.67 -9.27 12.35
N GLN A 94 14.31 -10.54 12.60
CA GLN A 94 13.39 -11.33 11.79
C GLN A 94 11.99 -11.45 12.40
N ASP A 95 11.72 -10.87 13.57
CA ASP A 95 10.40 -10.91 14.20
C ASP A 95 9.36 -10.28 13.26
N PRO A 96 8.27 -10.99 12.88
CA PRO A 96 7.20 -10.43 12.06
C PRO A 96 6.50 -9.22 12.70
N ASN A 97 6.52 -9.13 14.03
CA ASN A 97 5.98 -7.99 14.79
C ASN A 97 7.01 -6.87 14.98
N TYR A 98 8.19 -6.99 14.39
CA TYR A 98 9.15 -5.90 14.36
C TYR A 98 8.66 -4.79 13.43
N LEU A 99 8.82 -3.53 13.83
CA LEU A 99 8.32 -2.35 13.09
C LEU A 99 8.73 -2.38 11.61
N LEU A 100 9.97 -2.78 11.33
CA LEU A 100 10.51 -2.80 9.96
C LEU A 100 9.99 -3.97 9.11
N ASN A 101 9.38 -4.98 9.72
CA ASN A 101 8.90 -6.18 9.02
C ASN A 101 7.39 -6.14 8.74
N SER A 102 6.66 -5.16 9.26
CA SER A 102 5.20 -5.05 9.10
C SER A 102 4.79 -3.64 8.67
N TRP A 103 4.22 -3.52 7.48
CA TRP A 103 3.73 -2.23 6.97
C TRP A 103 2.59 -1.71 7.85
N LYS A 104 1.69 -2.60 8.27
CA LYS A 104 0.56 -2.27 9.14
C LYS A 104 1.02 -1.68 10.48
N LEU A 105 2.04 -2.28 11.10
CA LEU A 105 2.58 -1.79 12.37
C LEU A 105 3.26 -0.44 12.20
N PHE A 106 4.06 -0.29 11.14
CA PHE A 106 4.70 0.97 10.77
C PHE A 106 3.68 2.10 10.60
N GLU A 107 2.64 1.88 9.79
CA GLU A 107 1.59 2.86 9.52
C GLU A 107 0.85 3.25 10.81
N SER A 108 0.49 2.27 11.66
CA SER A 108 -0.17 2.52 12.93
C SER A 108 0.68 3.35 13.90
N GLN A 109 1.97 3.03 14.02
CA GLN A 109 2.89 3.79 14.88
C GLN A 109 3.15 5.19 14.32
N LEU A 110 3.28 5.33 13.00
CA LEU A 110 3.44 6.63 12.34
C LEU A 110 2.24 7.54 12.65
N PHE A 111 1.01 7.06 12.51
CA PHE A 111 -0.19 7.84 12.81
C PHE A 111 -0.36 8.11 14.31
N THR A 112 0.03 7.17 15.17
CA THR A 112 0.03 7.41 16.63
C THR A 112 0.95 8.55 17.03
N LEU A 113 2.12 8.67 16.39
CA LEU A 113 3.15 9.64 16.75
C LEU A 113 3.04 10.97 16.00
N PHE A 114 2.59 10.93 14.75
CA PHE A 114 2.62 12.08 13.83
C PHE A 114 1.27 12.35 13.15
N GLY A 115 0.22 11.57 13.44
CA GLY A 115 -1.11 11.83 12.88
C GLY A 115 -1.79 13.04 13.52
N ASP A 116 -2.81 13.57 12.85
CA ASP A 116 -3.66 14.62 13.43
C ASP A 116 -4.62 14.03 14.47
N PRO A 117 -4.57 14.44 15.75
CA PRO A 117 -5.49 13.97 16.78
C PRO A 117 -6.96 14.23 16.44
N LYS A 118 -7.26 15.25 15.62
CA LYS A 118 -8.63 15.54 15.17
C LYS A 118 -9.16 14.47 14.20
N GLU A 119 -8.32 13.98 13.30
CA GLU A 119 -8.68 12.91 12.38
C GLU A 119 -8.96 11.60 13.12
N VAL A 120 -8.16 11.29 14.15
CA VAL A 120 -8.39 10.13 15.02
C VAL A 120 -9.74 10.25 15.73
N ARG A 121 -10.02 11.37 16.39
CA ARG A 121 -11.30 11.61 17.08
C ARG A 121 -12.50 11.59 16.13
N LYS A 122 -12.35 12.11 14.91
CA LYS A 122 -13.40 12.08 13.90
C LYS A 122 -13.71 10.63 13.48
N ALA A 123 -12.68 9.83 13.20
CA ALA A 123 -12.85 8.41 12.85
C ALA A 123 -13.51 7.61 13.99
N GLU A 124 -13.14 7.90 15.24
CA GLU A 124 -13.77 7.29 16.42
C GLU A 124 -15.24 7.70 16.57
N ALA A 125 -15.54 8.99 16.40
CA ALA A 125 -16.91 9.50 16.47
C ALA A 125 -17.79 8.89 15.36
N GLU A 126 -17.28 8.80 14.14
CA GLU A 126 -17.96 8.16 13.01
C GLU A 126 -18.17 6.65 13.26
N PHE A 127 -17.18 5.96 13.81
CA PHE A 127 -17.31 4.56 14.19
C PHE A 127 -18.40 4.34 15.25
N LEU A 128 -18.44 5.18 16.28
CA LEU A 128 -19.46 5.14 17.32
C LEU A 128 -20.85 5.43 16.75
N PHE A 129 -20.96 6.41 15.86
CA PHE A 129 -22.18 6.74 15.16
C PHE A 129 -22.72 5.54 14.36
N LEU A 130 -21.88 4.95 13.49
CA LEU A 130 -22.24 3.77 12.69
C LEU A 130 -22.63 2.56 13.55
N LYS A 131 -21.91 2.32 14.66
CA LYS A 131 -22.24 1.24 15.59
C LYS A 131 -23.60 1.46 16.25
N ASN A 132 -23.92 2.71 16.60
CA ASN A 132 -25.18 3.05 17.23
C ASN A 132 -26.34 2.96 16.23
N GLU A 133 -26.19 3.45 15.00
CA GLU A 133 -27.21 3.33 13.94
C GLU A 133 -27.55 1.86 13.62
N ARG A 134 -26.54 0.98 13.53
CA ARG A 134 -26.77 -0.46 13.37
C ARG A 134 -27.47 -1.10 14.58
N ARG A 135 -27.36 -0.51 15.76
CA ARG A 135 -28.06 -0.95 16.97
C ARG A 135 -29.54 -0.55 16.95
N TRP A 136 -29.85 0.67 16.50
CA TRP A 136 -31.24 1.14 16.38
C TRP A 136 -32.02 0.40 15.30
N THR A 137 -31.41 0.12 14.16
CA THR A 137 -32.03 -0.68 13.08
C THR A 137 -32.34 -2.11 13.53
N CYS A 138 -31.50 -2.74 14.36
CA CYS A 138 -31.75 -4.09 14.87
C CYS A 138 -32.89 -4.15 15.91
N ILE A 139 -33.06 -3.09 16.71
CA ILE A 139 -34.16 -2.97 17.70
C ILE A 139 -35.50 -2.70 16.99
N MET A 140 -35.51 -1.94 15.90
CA MET A 140 -36.73 -1.60 15.14
C MET A 140 -37.30 -2.75 14.30
N ILE A 141 -36.57 -3.87 14.13
CA ILE A 141 -37.05 -5.06 13.40
C ILE A 141 -37.72 -6.08 14.36
N HIS A 142 -37.74 -5.80 15.67
CA HIS A 142 -38.33 -6.67 16.70
C HIS A 142 -39.60 -6.09 17.36
N PHE A 143 -40.31 -5.18 16.70
CA PHE A 143 -41.62 -4.68 17.14
C PHE A 143 -42.67 -4.81 16.03
#